data_AF-A0A2A2XZV4-F1
#
_entry.id   AF-A0A2A2XZV4-F1
#
_cell.length_a   1.000
_cell.length_b   1.000
_cell.length_c   1.000
_cell.angle_alpha   90.00
_cell.angle_beta   90.00
_cell.angle_gamma   90.00
#
_symmetry.space_group_name_H-M   'P 1'
#
loop_
_entity.id
_entity.type
_entity.pdbx_description
1 polymer ?
#
loop_
_entity_poly.entity_id
_entity_poly.type
_entity_poly.pdbx_seq_one_letter_code
_entity_poly.pdbx_strand_id
1 'polypeptide(L)'
;MTVLLAVFAAVLGAVTGSFLNACIHRMPRGVSLLNPKRSFCPACEKTIPWHENLPVVSWVFLRGKCSGCGATISIRYPLVELLTAGLFLALWLKFGFPLGLVYFAFAALLMAATFIDFEHFIIPDEIT
;
A
#
# COMPACT_ATOMS: atom_id res chain seq x y z
N MET A 1 0.43 -8.33 25.38
CA MET A 1 0.39 -8.30 23.89
C MET A 1 1.08 -9.55 23.39
N THR A 2 0.37 -10.48 22.75
CA THR A 2 1.03 -11.69 22.20
C THR A 2 1.79 -11.31 20.93
N VAL A 3 2.99 -11.85 20.73
CA VAL A 3 3.81 -11.65 19.53
C VAL A 3 3.00 -11.93 18.26
N LEU A 4 2.13 -12.94 18.32
CA LEU A 4 1.21 -13.30 17.25
C LEU A 4 0.33 -12.11 16.78
N LEU A 5 -0.24 -11.34 17.71
CA LEU A 5 -1.12 -10.21 17.37
C LEU A 5 -0.32 -9.04 16.77
N ALA A 6 0.90 -8.81 17.24
CA ALA A 6 1.78 -7.80 16.67
C ALA A 6 2.20 -8.13 15.24
N VAL A 7 2.55 -9.41 14.98
CA VAL A 7 2.84 -9.91 13.63
C VAL A 7 1.61 -9.77 12.73
N PHE A 8 0.44 -10.16 13.23
CA PHE A 8 -0.81 -10.02 12.48
C PHE A 8 -1.09 -8.56 12.09
N ALA A 9 -0.95 -7.61 13.04
CA ALA A 9 -1.12 -6.20 12.77
C ALA A 9 -0.11 -5.67 11.72
N ALA A 10 1.18 -6.03 11.86
CA ALA A 10 2.19 -5.61 10.90
C ALA A 10 1.92 -6.14 9.48
N VAL A 11 1.56 -7.43 9.36
CA VAL A 11 1.23 -8.06 8.06
C VAL A 11 -0.01 -7.40 7.45
N LEU A 12 -1.08 -7.22 8.21
CA LEU A 12 -2.29 -6.58 7.71
C LEU A 12 -2.01 -5.14 7.26
N GLY A 13 -1.22 -4.40 8.03
CA GLY A 13 -0.82 -3.03 7.66
C GLY A 13 0.03 -2.98 6.39
N ALA A 14 0.96 -3.93 6.19
CA ALA A 14 1.74 -4.03 4.96
C ALA A 14 0.87 -4.36 3.74
N VAL A 15 -0.09 -5.28 3.89
CA VAL A 15 -1.05 -5.64 2.83
C VAL A 15 -1.93 -4.44 2.48
N THR A 16 -2.45 -3.71 3.48
CA THR A 16 -3.20 -2.48 3.26
C THR A 16 -2.33 -1.45 2.54
N GLY A 17 -1.08 -1.23 2.97
CA GLY A 17 -0.16 -0.31 2.28
C GLY A 17 0.08 -0.67 0.82
N SER A 18 0.14 -1.96 0.50
CA SER A 18 0.26 -2.43 -0.89
C SER A 18 -0.98 -2.10 -1.72
N PHE A 19 -2.18 -2.22 -1.13
CA PHE A 19 -3.41 -1.74 -1.75
C PHE A 19 -3.42 -0.21 -1.90
N LEU A 20 -2.96 0.55 -0.91
CA LEU A 20 -2.87 2.02 -1.01
C LEU A 20 -1.99 2.46 -2.17
N ASN A 21 -0.90 1.75 -2.49
CA ASN A 21 -0.10 2.05 -3.69
C ASN A 21 -0.94 1.98 -4.98
N ALA A 22 -1.89 1.04 -5.08
CA ALA A 22 -2.82 0.98 -6.21
C ALA A 22 -3.77 2.18 -6.20
N CYS A 23 -4.30 2.57 -5.04
CA CYS A 23 -5.14 3.75 -4.89
C CYS A 23 -4.41 5.04 -5.30
N ILE A 24 -3.20 5.26 -4.77
CA ILE A 24 -2.38 6.44 -5.06
C ILE A 24 -2.07 6.53 -6.56
N HIS A 25 -1.81 5.39 -7.22
CA HIS A 25 -1.55 5.39 -8.65
C HIS A 25 -2.82 5.63 -9.50
N ARG A 26 -3.93 4.99 -9.16
CA ARG A 26 -5.11 4.90 -10.02
C ARG A 26 -6.12 6.03 -9.83
N MET A 27 -6.40 6.45 -8.60
CA MET A 27 -7.44 7.45 -8.31
C MET A 27 -7.18 8.81 -8.98
N PRO A 28 -5.96 9.39 -8.92
CA PRO A 28 -5.66 10.65 -9.61
C PRO A 28 -5.80 10.60 -11.13
N ARG A 29 -5.82 9.38 -11.70
CA ARG A 29 -5.89 9.13 -13.13
C ARG A 29 -7.28 8.66 -13.57
N GLY A 30 -8.26 8.64 -12.66
CA GLY A 30 -9.61 8.14 -12.95
C GLY A 30 -9.65 6.66 -13.33
N VAL A 31 -8.61 5.89 -13.01
CA VAL A 31 -8.53 4.46 -13.34
C VAL A 31 -9.29 3.66 -12.30
N SER A 32 -10.16 2.76 -12.73
CA SER A 32 -10.93 1.91 -11.81
C SER A 32 -10.02 1.02 -10.95
N LEU A 33 -10.32 0.92 -9.65
CA LEU A 33 -9.68 -0.05 -8.75
C LEU A 33 -10.15 -1.49 -9.04
N LEU A 34 -11.35 -1.66 -9.58
CA LEU A 34 -11.97 -2.96 -9.84
C LEU A 34 -11.66 -3.49 -11.24
N ASN A 35 -11.30 -2.63 -12.19
CA ASN A 35 -10.97 -3.03 -13.55
C ASN A 35 -9.70 -2.32 -14.06
N PRO A 36 -8.57 -3.03 -14.23
CA PRO A 36 -8.36 -4.47 -13.97
C PRO A 36 -8.23 -4.80 -12.49
N LYS A 37 -8.77 -5.96 -12.06
CA LYS A 37 -8.72 -6.43 -10.66
C LYS A 37 -7.31 -6.70 -10.14
N ARG A 38 -6.36 -6.98 -11.03
CA ARG A 38 -4.98 -7.33 -10.67
C ARG A 38 -4.06 -6.13 -10.81
N SER A 39 -3.00 -6.11 -10.00
CA SER A 39 -1.87 -5.19 -10.19
C SER A 39 -1.21 -5.47 -11.54
N PHE A 40 -0.75 -4.42 -12.22
CA PHE A 40 -0.04 -4.52 -13.48
C PHE A 40 1.13 -3.52 -13.49
N CYS A 41 2.15 -3.81 -14.29
CA CYS A 41 3.25 -2.88 -14.48
C CYS A 41 2.81 -1.69 -15.33
N PRO A 42 3.03 -0.42 -14.92
CA PRO A 42 2.64 0.74 -15.71
C PRO A 42 3.47 0.92 -17.00
N ALA A 43 4.62 0.25 -17.13
CA ALA A 43 5.50 0.40 -18.29
C ALA A 43 5.26 -0.65 -19.40
N CYS A 44 4.94 -1.89 -19.03
CA CYS A 44 4.77 -2.99 -19.99
C CYS A 44 3.41 -3.69 -19.89
N GLU A 45 2.52 -3.21 -19.01
CA GLU A 45 1.18 -3.73 -18.78
C GLU A 45 1.11 -5.21 -18.38
N LYS A 46 2.27 -5.84 -18.11
CA LYS A 46 2.34 -7.19 -17.58
C LYS A 46 1.55 -7.25 -16.28
N THR A 47 0.60 -8.19 -16.22
CA THR A 47 -0.10 -8.52 -14.98
C THR A 47 0.88 -9.08 -13.96
N ILE A 48 0.92 -8.48 -12.77
CA ILE A 48 1.85 -8.87 -11.71
C ILE A 48 1.26 -10.11 -11.00
N PRO A 49 1.98 -11.24 -10.96
CA PRO A 49 1.54 -12.42 -10.22
C PRO A 49 1.58 -12.14 -8.71
N TRP A 50 0.77 -12.88 -7.95
CA TRP A 50 0.58 -12.63 -6.51
C TRP A 50 1.89 -12.60 -5.69
N HIS A 51 2.89 -13.41 -6.05
CA HIS A 51 4.18 -13.46 -5.35
C HIS A 51 5.09 -12.25 -5.65
N GLU A 52 4.93 -11.62 -6.82
CA GLU A 52 5.60 -10.35 -7.15
C GLU A 52 4.86 -9.14 -6.53
N ASN A 53 3.67 -9.36 -5.97
CA ASN A 53 2.88 -8.35 -5.26
C ASN A 53 2.96 -8.51 -3.73
N LEU A 54 3.92 -9.30 -3.23
CA LEU A 54 4.12 -9.49 -1.80
C LEU A 54 4.80 -8.24 -1.19
N PRO A 55 4.17 -7.55 -0.22
CA PRO A 55 4.64 -6.26 0.28
C PRO A 55 6.10 -6.31 0.75
N VAL A 56 6.91 -5.33 0.36
CA VAL A 56 8.34 -5.13 0.64
C VAL A 56 9.25 -6.21 0.08
N VAL A 57 8.89 -7.47 0.29
CA VAL A 57 9.63 -8.67 -0.08
C VAL A 57 9.83 -8.75 -1.58
N SER A 58 8.78 -8.57 -2.38
CA SER A 58 8.90 -8.65 -3.84
C SER A 58 9.81 -7.55 -4.40
N TRP A 59 9.73 -6.34 -3.87
CA TRP A 59 10.57 -5.21 -4.29
C TRP A 59 12.05 -5.50 -4.01
N VAL A 60 12.37 -6.06 -2.84
CA VAL A 60 13.75 -6.43 -2.46
C VAL A 60 14.28 -7.54 -3.37
N PHE A 61 13.52 -8.61 -3.60
CA PHE A 61 13.95 -9.72 -4.46
C PHE A 61 14.11 -9.31 -5.93
N LEU A 62 13.21 -8.46 -6.43
CA LEU A 62 13.28 -7.92 -7.78
C LEU A 62 14.26 -6.74 -7.92
N ARG A 63 14.92 -6.33 -6.82
CA ARG A 63 15.87 -5.21 -6.75
C ARG A 63 15.27 -3.90 -7.30
N GLY A 64 13.99 -3.67 -7.00
CA GLY A 64 13.25 -2.50 -7.47
C GLY A 64 13.07 -2.45 -8.99
N LYS A 65 13.00 -3.60 -9.69
CA LYS A 65 12.77 -3.66 -11.14
C LYS A 65 11.59 -4.57 -11.49
N CYS A 66 10.90 -4.27 -12.59
CA CYS A 66 9.90 -5.18 -13.13
C CYS A 66 10.57 -6.44 -13.70
N SER A 67 10.06 -7.64 -13.38
CA SER A 67 10.56 -8.91 -13.92
C SER A 67 10.32 -9.09 -15.41
N GLY A 68 9.38 -8.36 -16.01
CA GLY A 68 9.07 -8.42 -17.44
C GLY A 68 9.93 -7.50 -18.29
N CYS A 69 9.95 -6.20 -17.98
CA CYS A 69 10.62 -5.18 -18.81
C CYS A 69 11.85 -4.52 -18.18
N GLY A 70 12.18 -4.84 -16.91
CA GLY A 70 13.31 -4.23 -16.20
C GLY A 70 13.10 -2.77 -15.78
N ALA A 71 11.92 -2.18 -16.02
CA ALA A 71 11.60 -0.82 -15.58
C ALA A 71 11.73 -0.68 -14.07
N THR A 72 12.25 0.45 -13.61
CA THR A 72 12.48 0.72 -12.19
C THR A 72 11.16 0.98 -11.47
N ILE A 73 10.91 0.23 -10.40
CA ILE A 73 9.79 0.41 -9.48
C ILE A 73 10.25 1.36 -8.37
N SER A 74 9.55 2.50 -8.24
CA SER A 74 9.89 3.53 -7.26
C SER A 74 9.96 3.00 -5.82
N ILE A 75 10.94 3.50 -5.05
CA ILE A 75 11.10 3.21 -3.61
C ILE A 75 9.88 3.63 -2.78
N ARG A 76 9.01 4.50 -3.33
CA ARG A 76 7.74 4.86 -2.72
C ARG A 76 6.90 3.63 -2.37
N TYR A 77 6.90 2.59 -3.22
CA TYR A 77 6.07 1.40 -3.02
C TYR A 77 6.38 0.69 -1.70
N PRO A 78 7.63 0.21 -1.46
CA PRO A 78 7.97 -0.40 -0.17
C PRO A 78 7.92 0.60 1.00
N LEU A 79 8.13 1.89 0.74
CA LEU A 79 8.02 2.92 1.79
C LEU A 79 6.58 3.04 2.32
N VAL A 80 5.59 3.17 1.44
CA VAL A 80 4.16 3.22 1.81
C VAL A 80 3.75 1.95 2.57
N GLU A 81 4.22 0.79 2.14
CA GLU A 81 3.95 -0.50 2.78
C GLU A 81 4.51 -0.55 4.21
N LEU A 82 5.77 -0.16 4.40
CA LEU A 82 6.43 -0.14 5.71
C LEU A 82 5.82 0.91 6.65
N LEU A 83 5.54 2.12 6.14
CA LEU A 83 4.91 3.17 6.94
C LEU A 83 3.52 2.76 7.40
N THR A 84 2.71 2.15 6.52
CA THR A 84 1.37 1.68 6.85
C THR A 84 1.42 0.52 7.86
N ALA A 85 2.36 -0.41 7.70
CA ALA A 85 2.59 -1.50 8.66
C ALA A 85 3.00 -0.99 10.05
N GLY A 86 3.97 -0.07 10.10
CA GLY A 86 4.45 0.54 11.33
C GLY A 86 3.37 1.37 12.03
N LEU A 87 2.59 2.13 11.26
CA LEU A 87 1.49 2.92 11.79
C LEU A 87 0.38 2.04 12.36
N PHE A 88 0.00 0.96 11.67
CA PHE A 88 -1.00 0.05 12.22
C PHE A 88 -0.51 -0.62 13.49
N LEU A 89 0.74 -1.10 13.50
CA LEU A 89 1.35 -1.68 14.69
C LEU A 89 1.33 -0.69 15.86
N ALA A 90 1.73 0.57 15.64
CA ALA A 90 1.71 1.60 16.68
C ALA A 90 0.28 1.87 17.22
N LEU A 91 -0.71 1.98 16.33
CA LEU A 91 -2.11 2.17 16.71
C LEU A 91 -2.66 0.96 17.47
N TRP A 92 -2.32 -0.24 17.03
CA TRP A 92 -2.74 -1.48 17.68
C TRP A 92 -2.14 -1.60 19.09
N LEU A 93 -0.86 -1.29 19.25
CA LEU A 93 -0.18 -1.32 20.54
C LEU A 93 -0.76 -0.29 21.52
N LYS A 94 -1.21 0.87 21.01
CA LYS A 94 -1.73 1.97 21.83
C LYS A 94 -3.20 1.79 22.21
N PHE A 95 -4.05 1.37 21.27
CA PHE A 95 -5.50 1.40 21.43
C PHE A 95 -6.15 0.01 21.49
N GLY A 96 -5.45 -1.04 21.03
CA GLY A 96 -5.97 -2.40 21.00
C GLY A 96 -7.24 -2.56 20.14
N PHE A 97 -7.96 -3.66 20.32
CA PHE A 97 -9.23 -3.90 19.64
C PHE A 97 -10.41 -3.34 20.49
N PRO A 98 -11.44 -2.72 19.88
CA PRO A 98 -11.64 -2.48 18.43
C PRO A 98 -11.08 -1.15 17.92
N LEU A 99 -10.73 -0.22 18.80
CA LEU A 99 -10.38 1.17 18.44
C LEU A 99 -9.17 1.28 17.51
N GLY A 100 -8.18 0.40 17.66
CA GLY A 100 -7.01 0.34 16.79
C GLY A 100 -7.36 0.09 15.33
N LEU A 101 -8.43 -0.68 15.03
CA LEU A 101 -8.90 -0.88 13.66
C LEU A 101 -9.56 0.39 13.10
N VAL A 102 -10.38 1.07 13.91
CA VAL A 102 -11.05 2.30 13.50
C VAL A 102 -10.04 3.39 13.18
N TYR A 103 -9.07 3.60 14.08
CA TYR A 103 -7.99 4.55 13.84
C TYR A 103 -7.11 4.14 12.68
N PHE A 104 -6.89 2.83 12.47
CA PHE A 104 -6.12 2.36 11.34
C PHE A 104 -6.83 2.62 10.00
N ALA A 105 -8.13 2.38 9.91
CA ALA A 105 -8.90 2.67 8.70
C ALA A 105 -8.82 4.16 8.35
N PHE A 106 -9.01 5.03 9.34
CA PHE A 106 -8.84 6.47 9.17
C PHE A 106 -7.40 6.85 8.75
N ALA A 107 -6.41 6.27 9.41
CA ALA A 107 -5.00 6.53 9.10
C ALA A 107 -4.59 6.04 7.70
N ALA A 108 -5.16 4.94 7.22
CA ALA A 108 -4.93 4.42 5.87
C ALA A 108 -5.49 5.36 4.80
N LEU A 109 -6.67 5.97 5.02
CA LEU A 109 -7.23 7.00 4.14
C LEU A 109 -6.33 8.23 4.10
N LEU A 110 -5.90 8.72 5.26
CA LEU A 110 -4.96 9.85 5.35
C LEU A 110 -3.63 9.54 4.66
N MET A 111 -3.13 8.31 4.77
CA MET A 111 -1.90 7.87 4.10
C MET A 111 -2.07 7.96 2.57
N ALA A 112 -3.17 7.47 2.02
CA ALA A 112 -3.46 7.62 0.59
C ALA A 112 -3.56 9.09 0.18
N ALA A 113 -4.35 9.90 0.90
CA ALA A 113 -4.50 11.33 0.61
C ALA A 113 -3.15 12.05 0.61
N THR A 114 -2.31 11.78 1.62
CA THR A 114 -0.99 12.40 1.78
C THR A 114 -0.09 12.12 0.58
N PHE A 115 0.03 10.86 0.16
CA PHE A 115 0.89 10.51 -0.97
C PHE A 115 0.33 10.96 -2.33
N ILE A 116 -0.99 11.03 -2.47
CA ILE A 116 -1.62 11.60 -3.67
C ILE A 116 -1.35 13.09 -3.74
N ASP A 117 -1.53 13.81 -2.63
CA ASP A 117 -1.28 15.24 -2.55
C ASP A 117 0.20 15.56 -2.81
N PHE A 118 1.14 14.78 -2.25
CA PHE A 118 2.57 14.94 -2.54
C PHE A 118 2.95 14.77 -4.02
N GLU A 119 2.24 13.94 -4.78
CA GLU A 119 2.55 13.67 -6.19
C GLU A 119 1.78 14.54 -7.17
N HIS A 120 0.55 14.88 -6.82
CA HIS A 120 -0.42 15.47 -7.73
C HIS A 120 -0.96 16.81 -7.24
N PHE A 121 -0.70 17.21 -5.99
CA PHE A 121 -1.26 18.41 -5.34
C PHE A 121 -2.79 18.48 -5.43
N ILE A 122 -3.43 17.31 -5.34
CA ILE A 122 -4.88 17.16 -5.34
C ILE A 122 -5.29 16.20 -4.21
N ILE A 123 -6.53 16.34 -3.75
CA ILE A 123 -7.18 15.36 -2.89
C ILE A 123 -8.41 14.85 -3.65
N PRO A 124 -8.46 13.55 -4.02
CA PRO A 124 -9.59 12.99 -4.74
C PRO A 124 -10.88 12.98 -3.89
N ASP A 125 -12.01 13.27 -4.53
CA ASP A 125 -13.33 13.29 -3.88
C ASP A 125 -13.71 11.91 -3.31
N GLU A 126 -13.12 10.82 -3.79
CA GLU A 126 -13.36 9.48 -3.23
C GLU A 126 -12.77 9.29 -1.82
N ILE A 127 -11.87 10.17 -1.38
CA ILE A 127 -11.27 10.14 -0.04
C ILE A 127 -11.95 11.14 0.92
N THR A 128 -12.55 12.22 0.41
CA THR A 128 -13.21 13.29 1.20
C THR A 128 -14.72 13.10 1.28
#